data_AF-A0A9W6NW25-F1
#
_entry.id   AF-A0A9W6NW25-F1
#
_cell.length_a   1.000
_cell.length_b   1.000
_cell.length_c   1.000
_cell.angle_alpha   90.00
_cell.angle_beta   90.00
_cell.angle_gamma   90.00
#
_symmetry.space_group_name_H-M   'P 1'
#
loop_
_entity.id
_entity.type
_entity.pdbx_description
1 polymer ?
#
loop_
_entity_poly.entity_id
_entity_poly.type
_entity_poly.pdbx_seq_one_letter_code
_entity_poly.pdbx_strand_id
1 'polypeptide(L)'
;MRPAETDSGAVAEPRRCAFRRCREPLPVLVGRGNRPRYCQDGRSWGTKGLSCKDAEAAFVAVESLREEGDTAGAVTAVDDLGARLAAAAGPLAAVLDGVAVLRTQLDDEVREALAARDAALARSAEDHGARLAAEERAVRAESMAAEAGARAAEAVELRTEAERARTRAKQAAAAAEREQLRAEGRSVALEDRAVRAEDLAEAAAAQTAQLRDELAALRATLTARDTELDTERRRAREAAEAHRTELAARRTELDAERQRAREAAVTHRDELDTALAGLREEHASRLDAVRAAAAEERDRTAARHRTEQDRLREEHAAAIDRRAAEHAREAADLHRRLGAAEHELERLRAAADPGEG
;
A
#
# COMPACT_ATOMS: atom_id res chain seq x y z
N MET A 1 166.19 109.38 74.39
CA MET A 1 165.95 110.78 73.97
C MET A 1 164.44 110.95 73.86
N ARG A 2 163.86 111.88 74.64
CA ARG A 2 162.52 112.50 74.44
C ARG A 2 162.33 112.95 72.98
N PRO A 3 161.13 113.32 72.44
CA PRO A 3 159.94 113.96 73.06
C PRO A 3 158.60 113.33 72.57
N ALA A 4 157.36 113.67 72.98
CA ALA A 4 156.60 114.89 73.34
C ALA A 4 155.93 115.64 72.15
N GLU A 5 154.64 116.00 72.38
CA GLU A 5 153.83 117.08 71.74
C GLU A 5 153.27 116.82 70.30
N THR A 6 152.07 117.23 69.84
CA THR A 6 151.04 118.21 70.28
C THR A 6 149.73 118.00 69.45
N ASP A 7 148.60 118.36 70.08
CA ASP A 7 147.32 118.98 69.62
C ASP A 7 146.89 119.06 68.13
N SER A 8 145.59 118.79 67.86
CA SER A 8 144.65 119.52 66.93
C SER A 8 143.46 118.68 66.40
N GLY A 9 142.23 119.23 66.49
CA GLY A 9 141.21 119.13 65.41
C GLY A 9 140.22 117.96 65.38
N ALA A 10 138.99 118.20 65.85
CA ALA A 10 137.85 117.31 65.75
C ALA A 10 137.33 117.17 64.30
N VAL A 11 137.46 115.96 63.74
CA VAL A 11 136.50 115.40 62.78
C VAL A 11 135.86 114.22 63.50
N ALA A 12 134.57 114.35 63.84
CA ALA A 12 133.83 113.28 64.50
C ALA A 12 133.78 112.05 63.58
N GLU A 13 134.52 111.00 63.94
CA GLU A 13 134.46 109.72 63.22
C GLU A 13 133.00 109.25 63.09
N PRO A 14 132.57 108.81 61.89
CA PRO A 14 131.21 108.37 61.69
C PRO A 14 130.94 107.15 62.59
N ARG A 15 129.96 107.28 63.52
CA ARG A 15 129.55 106.19 64.41
C ARG A 15 129.20 104.98 63.57
N ARG A 16 129.86 103.85 63.75
CA ARG A 16 129.58 102.63 62.99
C ARG A 16 128.46 101.80 63.64
N CYS A 17 127.79 100.97 62.85
CA CYS A 17 126.80 100.02 63.30
C CYS A 17 127.38 99.13 64.42
N ALA A 18 126.65 99.00 65.53
CA ALA A 18 127.10 98.23 66.68
C ALA A 18 127.11 96.71 66.47
N PHE A 19 126.52 96.19 65.37
CA PHE A 19 126.69 94.78 65.00
C PHE A 19 128.13 94.57 64.55
N ARG A 20 128.89 93.78 65.31
CA ARG A 20 130.36 93.72 65.20
C ARG A 20 130.86 93.27 63.83
N ARG A 21 130.04 92.54 63.07
CA ARG A 21 130.34 92.06 61.71
C ARG A 21 129.91 93.01 60.59
N CYS A 22 129.01 93.97 60.84
CA CYS A 22 128.59 94.93 59.82
C CYS A 22 129.45 96.20 59.83
N ARG A 23 129.63 96.85 61.00
CA ARG A 23 130.46 98.07 61.20
C ARG A 23 130.35 99.18 60.13
N GLU A 24 129.24 99.24 59.41
CA GLU A 24 128.99 100.27 58.41
C GLU A 24 128.80 101.64 59.10
N PRO A 25 129.36 102.75 58.58
CA PRO A 25 129.13 104.08 59.14
C PRO A 25 127.65 104.43 59.15
N LEU A 26 127.12 104.74 60.33
CA LEU A 26 125.75 105.19 60.53
C LEU A 26 125.61 106.65 60.08
N PRO A 27 124.50 107.02 59.43
CA PRO A 27 124.28 108.36 58.93
C PRO A 27 124.28 109.40 60.08
N VAL A 28 124.99 110.50 59.87
CA VAL A 28 125.19 111.57 60.86
C VAL A 28 123.90 112.41 60.96
N LEU A 29 123.06 112.12 61.96
CA LEU A 29 121.83 112.85 62.23
C LEU A 29 122.08 114.07 63.15
N VAL A 30 121.77 115.26 62.65
CA VAL A 30 121.90 116.55 63.37
C VAL A 30 120.58 116.84 64.11
N GLY A 31 120.51 116.52 65.40
CA GLY A 31 119.33 116.80 66.24
C GLY A 31 119.30 116.04 67.57
N ARG A 32 118.72 116.64 68.62
CA ARG A 32 118.54 116.04 69.96
C ARG A 32 117.33 115.10 69.96
N GLY A 33 117.49 113.94 69.32
CA GLY A 33 116.48 112.87 69.26
C GLY A 33 117.15 111.52 68.99
N ASN A 34 116.56 110.44 69.52
CA ASN A 34 117.15 109.11 69.73
C ASN A 34 118.00 108.59 68.54
N ARG A 35 119.32 108.48 68.72
CA ARG A 35 120.26 108.09 67.65
C ARG A 35 120.34 106.56 67.52
N PRO A 36 120.03 105.96 66.35
CA PRO A 36 120.00 104.51 66.18
C PRO A 36 121.40 103.90 66.36
N ARG A 37 121.46 102.74 67.04
CA ARG A 37 122.70 102.03 67.38
C ARG A 37 123.12 101.00 66.32
N TYR A 38 122.20 100.58 65.46
CA TYR A 38 122.40 99.60 64.39
C TYR A 38 121.97 100.16 63.04
N CYS A 39 122.57 99.68 61.94
CA CYS A 39 122.16 100.07 60.59
C CYS A 39 120.80 99.44 60.24
N GLN A 40 119.94 100.25 59.62
CA GLN A 40 118.57 99.89 59.21
C GLN A 40 118.52 99.62 57.69
N ASP A 41 119.66 99.22 57.12
CA ASP A 41 119.93 99.10 55.67
C ASP A 41 119.39 97.79 55.06
N GLY A 42 118.43 97.13 55.71
CA GLY A 42 117.72 95.95 55.18
C GLY A 42 118.57 94.69 54.98
N ARG A 43 119.85 94.69 55.38
CA ARG A 43 120.73 93.53 55.24
C ARG A 43 120.34 92.44 56.24
N SER A 44 120.20 91.21 55.72
CA SER A 44 119.76 90.04 56.45
C SER A 44 120.90 89.02 56.62
N TRP A 45 121.08 88.48 57.83
CA TRP A 45 122.19 87.59 58.18
C TRP A 45 121.69 86.18 58.53
N GLY A 46 122.36 85.15 58.00
CA GLY A 46 122.03 83.74 58.23
C GLY A 46 120.84 83.21 57.41
N THR A 47 120.57 81.91 57.49
CA THR A 47 119.54 81.21 56.69
C THR A 47 118.11 81.62 57.01
N LYS A 48 117.89 82.27 58.16
CA LYS A 48 116.58 82.82 58.59
C LYS A 48 116.44 84.34 58.33
N GLY A 49 117.44 84.97 57.72
CA GLY A 49 117.37 86.37 57.28
C GLY A 49 117.24 87.40 58.41
N LEU A 50 118.08 87.35 59.45
CA LEU A 50 117.98 88.21 60.63
C LEU A 50 118.51 89.65 60.39
N SER A 51 117.85 90.66 60.97
CA SER A 51 118.32 92.06 60.90
C SER A 51 119.59 92.28 61.73
N CYS A 52 120.39 93.31 61.44
CA CYS A 52 121.64 93.60 62.19
C CYS A 52 121.45 93.68 63.72
N LYS A 53 120.29 94.14 64.19
CA LYS A 53 119.96 94.18 65.63
C LYS A 53 119.77 92.77 66.19
N ASP A 54 119.01 91.94 65.49
CA ASP A 54 118.68 90.58 65.93
C ASP A 54 119.89 89.65 65.76
N ALA A 55 120.74 89.92 64.78
CA ALA A 55 122.00 89.23 64.56
C ALA A 55 123.03 89.55 65.68
N GLU A 56 123.15 90.80 66.15
CA GLU A 56 123.98 91.10 67.34
C GLU A 56 123.38 90.49 68.59
N ALA A 57 122.05 90.51 68.77
CA ALA A 57 121.40 89.88 69.92
C ALA A 57 121.63 88.35 69.93
N ALA A 58 121.55 87.70 68.77
CA ALA A 58 121.90 86.29 68.63
C ALA A 58 123.40 86.05 68.84
N PHE A 59 124.27 86.96 68.41
CA PHE A 59 125.71 86.85 68.67
C PHE A 59 126.03 87.02 70.15
N VAL A 60 125.45 88.01 70.84
CA VAL A 60 125.59 88.19 72.30
C VAL A 60 125.01 86.98 73.04
N ALA A 61 123.90 86.39 72.56
CA ALA A 61 123.34 85.17 73.14
C ALA A 61 124.25 83.94 72.94
N VAL A 62 125.00 83.87 71.84
CA VAL A 62 125.98 82.82 71.58
C VAL A 62 127.32 83.10 72.29
N GLU A 63 127.68 84.36 72.50
CA GLU A 63 128.86 84.79 73.28
C GLU A 63 128.61 84.55 74.78
N SER A 64 127.39 84.75 75.28
CA SER A 64 126.97 84.36 76.64
C SER A 64 126.92 82.84 76.85
N LEU A 65 126.85 82.04 75.78
CA LEU A 65 126.99 80.57 75.84
C LEU A 65 128.45 80.10 75.73
N ARG A 66 129.40 81.02 75.48
CA ARG A 66 130.82 80.73 75.28
C ARG A 66 131.74 81.29 76.38
N GLU A 67 131.28 82.28 77.15
CA GLU A 67 132.00 82.84 78.31
C GLU A 67 131.64 82.17 79.66
N GLU A 68 130.58 81.34 79.73
CA GLU A 68 130.35 80.39 80.84
C GLU A 68 131.01 79.04 80.52
N GLY A 69 132.34 79.05 80.50
CA GLY A 69 133.13 77.85 80.61
C GLY A 69 133.16 77.39 82.07
N ASP A 70 132.35 76.41 82.42
CA ASP A 70 132.61 75.53 83.57
C ASP A 70 132.47 74.06 83.14
N THR A 71 133.61 73.44 82.94
CA THR A 71 133.81 72.04 82.53
C THR A 71 133.59 71.09 83.70
N ALA A 72 132.32 70.77 84.03
CA ALA A 72 132.02 69.79 85.09
C ALA A 72 130.70 68.97 84.93
N GLY A 73 130.10 68.87 83.73
CA GLY A 73 128.76 68.24 83.61
C GLY A 73 128.43 67.53 82.29
N ALA A 74 129.40 67.00 81.55
CA ALA A 74 129.19 66.45 80.20
C ALA A 74 128.91 64.94 80.12
N VAL A 75 128.60 64.24 81.23
CA VAL A 75 128.25 62.81 81.25
C VAL A 75 126.74 62.58 81.41
N THR A 76 125.98 63.55 81.93
CA THR A 76 124.54 63.41 82.19
C THR A 76 123.64 63.77 80.99
N ALA A 77 124.16 64.43 79.96
CA ALA A 77 123.38 64.85 78.79
C ALA A 77 123.17 63.74 77.73
N VAL A 78 123.98 62.68 77.75
CA VAL A 78 123.80 61.49 76.90
C VAL A 78 122.81 60.51 77.52
N ASP A 79 122.78 60.42 78.86
CA ASP A 79 121.78 59.65 79.59
C ASP A 79 120.37 60.25 79.45
N ASP A 80 120.23 61.58 79.42
CA ASP A 80 118.91 62.22 79.27
C ASP A 80 118.31 62.03 77.86
N LEU A 81 119.14 61.94 76.82
CA LEU A 81 118.68 61.60 75.46
C LEU A 81 118.33 60.11 75.34
N GLY A 82 119.11 59.23 75.97
CA GLY A 82 118.79 57.81 76.11
C GLY A 82 117.48 57.57 76.88
N ALA A 83 117.23 58.33 77.94
CA ALA A 83 116.00 58.29 78.73
C ALA A 83 114.78 58.76 77.94
N ARG A 84 114.91 59.79 77.10
CA ARG A 84 113.81 60.27 76.23
C ARG A 84 113.49 59.32 75.08
N LEU A 85 114.48 58.64 74.50
CA LEU A 85 114.26 57.58 73.51
C LEU A 85 113.65 56.33 74.15
N ALA A 86 114.07 55.96 75.37
CA ALA A 86 113.45 54.88 76.15
C ALA A 86 112.00 55.22 76.56
N ALA A 87 111.73 56.47 76.92
CA ALA A 87 110.38 56.96 77.23
C ALA A 87 109.46 57.03 76.00
N ALA A 88 110.01 57.20 74.79
CA ALA A 88 109.26 57.17 73.54
C ALA A 88 109.07 55.74 72.97
N ALA A 89 109.95 54.80 73.33
CA ALA A 89 109.86 53.40 72.91
C ALA A 89 108.64 52.67 73.48
N GLY A 90 108.25 52.96 74.73
CA GLY A 90 107.05 52.39 75.37
C GLY A 90 105.74 52.77 74.66
N PRO A 91 105.48 54.07 74.40
CA PRO A 91 104.32 54.52 73.62
C PRO A 91 104.30 53.98 72.18
N LEU A 92 105.46 53.90 71.51
CA LEU A 92 105.54 53.30 70.18
C LEU A 92 105.26 51.80 70.20
N ALA A 93 105.77 51.07 71.20
CA ALA A 93 105.48 49.66 71.41
C ALA A 93 103.97 49.44 71.68
N ALA A 94 103.35 50.27 72.52
CA ALA A 94 101.91 50.21 72.78
C ALA A 94 101.05 50.51 71.54
N VAL A 95 101.49 51.43 70.67
CA VAL A 95 100.82 51.70 69.38
C VAL A 95 101.01 50.52 68.43
N LEU A 96 102.20 49.92 68.37
CA LEU A 96 102.46 48.72 67.56
C LEU A 96 101.67 47.51 68.05
N ASP A 97 101.56 47.30 69.37
CA ASP A 97 100.72 46.27 69.98
C ASP A 97 99.23 46.55 69.72
N GLY A 98 98.78 47.80 69.81
CA GLY A 98 97.42 48.19 69.44
C GLY A 98 97.11 47.96 67.95
N VAL A 99 98.07 48.24 67.06
CA VAL A 99 97.97 47.93 65.62
C VAL A 99 97.99 46.42 65.38
N ALA A 100 98.77 45.65 66.14
CA ALA A 100 98.75 44.19 66.07
C ALA A 100 97.41 43.62 66.54
N VAL A 101 96.84 44.14 67.62
CA VAL A 101 95.50 43.77 68.13
C VAL A 101 94.41 44.13 67.11
N LEU A 102 94.44 45.35 66.56
CA LEU A 102 93.51 45.77 65.51
C LEU A 102 93.66 44.93 64.25
N ARG A 103 94.89 44.53 63.90
CA ARG A 103 95.14 43.62 62.79
C ARG A 103 94.56 42.24 63.07
N THR A 104 94.74 41.68 64.25
CA THR A 104 94.12 40.39 64.61
C THR A 104 92.61 40.48 64.64
N GLN A 105 92.03 41.57 65.16
CA GLN A 105 90.59 41.81 65.17
C GLN A 105 90.05 41.96 63.75
N LEU A 106 90.73 42.69 62.88
CA LEU A 106 90.36 42.82 61.47
C LEU A 106 90.49 41.48 60.74
N ASP A 107 91.55 40.71 60.99
CA ASP A 107 91.75 39.38 60.40
C ASP A 107 90.67 38.38 60.88
N ASP A 108 90.20 38.50 62.13
CA ASP A 108 89.09 37.72 62.68
C ASP A 108 87.74 38.12 62.07
N GLU A 109 87.43 39.42 62.00
CA GLU A 109 86.21 39.97 61.38
C GLU A 109 86.13 39.66 59.88
N VAL A 110 87.26 39.77 59.16
CA VAL A 110 87.33 39.40 57.74
C VAL A 110 87.09 37.90 57.58
N ARG A 111 87.66 37.06 58.46
CA ARG A 111 87.43 35.62 58.42
C ARG A 111 85.97 35.27 58.70
N GLU A 112 85.35 35.91 59.68
CA GLU A 112 83.93 35.73 60.01
C GLU A 112 83.01 36.22 58.88
N ALA A 113 83.30 37.38 58.28
CA ALA A 113 82.56 37.90 57.14
C ALA A 113 82.68 37.01 55.89
N LEU A 114 83.86 36.45 55.63
CA LEU A 114 84.06 35.48 54.54
C LEU A 114 83.32 34.17 54.83
N ALA A 115 83.37 33.65 56.05
CA ALA A 115 82.62 32.47 56.45
C ALA A 115 81.09 32.69 56.35
N ALA A 116 80.61 33.87 56.75
CA ALA A 116 79.21 34.27 56.64
C ALA A 116 78.77 34.43 55.17
N ARG A 117 79.62 35.00 54.31
CA ARG A 117 79.39 35.08 52.86
C ARG A 117 79.31 33.69 52.24
N ASP A 118 80.26 32.82 52.53
CA ASP A 118 80.32 31.47 51.98
C ASP A 118 79.11 30.64 52.45
N ALA A 119 78.70 30.78 53.72
CA ALA A 119 77.47 30.17 54.22
C ALA A 119 76.21 30.75 53.55
N ALA A 120 76.16 32.04 53.24
CA ALA A 120 75.05 32.65 52.51
C ALA A 120 75.00 32.17 51.04
N LEU A 121 76.16 31.99 50.40
CA LEU A 121 76.26 31.43 49.05
C LEU A 121 75.82 29.95 49.04
N ALA A 122 76.22 29.16 50.04
CA ALA A 122 75.78 27.78 50.19
C ALA A 122 74.25 27.68 50.35
N ARG A 123 73.65 28.49 51.25
CA ARG A 123 72.19 28.57 51.41
C ARG A 123 71.48 29.00 50.13
N SER A 124 72.00 30.01 49.44
CA SER A 124 71.43 30.46 48.16
C SER A 124 71.49 29.38 47.08
N ALA A 125 72.56 28.57 47.06
CA ALA A 125 72.69 27.45 46.12
C ALA A 125 71.71 26.31 46.46
N GLU A 126 71.54 25.99 47.74
CA GLU A 126 70.55 25.02 48.23
C GLU A 126 69.12 25.47 47.91
N ASP A 127 68.77 26.72 48.20
CA ASP A 127 67.46 27.30 47.89
C ASP A 127 67.19 27.30 46.38
N HIS A 128 68.21 27.63 45.57
CA HIS A 128 68.10 27.57 44.12
C HIS A 128 67.86 26.13 43.64
N GLY A 129 68.63 25.16 44.16
CA GLY A 129 68.44 23.74 43.85
C GLY A 129 67.07 23.21 44.28
N ALA A 130 66.59 23.62 45.46
CA ALA A 130 65.27 23.26 45.96
C ALA A 130 64.14 23.84 45.08
N ARG A 131 64.29 25.09 44.61
CA ARG A 131 63.36 25.72 43.67
C ARG A 131 63.33 25.01 42.32
N LEU A 132 64.48 24.71 41.73
CA LEU A 132 64.55 23.95 40.48
C LEU A 132 63.90 22.56 40.62
N ALA A 133 64.16 21.84 41.70
CA ALA A 133 63.54 20.54 41.96
C ALA A 133 62.02 20.63 42.21
N ALA A 134 61.53 21.73 42.79
CA ALA A 134 60.11 22.00 42.92
C ALA A 134 59.46 22.32 41.57
N GLU A 135 60.10 23.14 40.74
CA GLU A 135 59.65 23.49 39.39
C GLU A 135 59.58 22.25 38.49
N GLU A 136 60.60 21.39 38.50
CA GLU A 136 60.55 20.12 37.74
C GLU A 136 59.43 19.19 38.23
N ARG A 137 59.19 19.11 39.55
CA ARG A 137 58.09 18.30 40.09
C ARG A 137 56.72 18.88 39.69
N ALA A 138 56.59 20.20 39.66
CA ALA A 138 55.37 20.87 39.18
C ALA A 138 55.13 20.55 37.70
N VAL A 139 56.14 20.70 36.83
CA VAL A 139 56.04 20.36 35.40
C VAL A 139 55.67 18.89 35.20
N ARG A 140 56.31 17.96 35.94
CA ARG A 140 55.96 16.53 35.89
C ARG A 140 54.52 16.27 36.34
N ALA A 141 54.07 16.93 37.41
CA ALA A 141 52.70 16.80 37.90
C ALA A 141 51.67 17.35 36.90
N GLU A 142 51.94 18.50 36.27
CA GLU A 142 51.11 19.09 35.22
C GLU A 142 51.02 18.17 33.99
N SER A 143 52.15 17.61 33.54
CA SER A 143 52.17 16.64 32.44
C SER A 143 51.34 15.39 32.75
N MET A 144 51.50 14.80 33.95
CA MET A 144 50.72 13.64 34.36
C MET A 144 49.22 13.96 34.48
N ALA A 145 48.86 15.15 34.99
CA ALA A 145 47.48 15.61 35.07
C ALA A 145 46.87 15.81 33.67
N ALA A 146 47.62 16.37 32.73
CA ALA A 146 47.20 16.53 31.34
C ALA A 146 46.96 15.18 30.65
N GLU A 147 47.87 14.21 30.81
CA GLU A 147 47.71 12.86 30.27
C GLU A 147 46.54 12.10 30.91
N ALA A 148 46.33 12.24 32.22
CA ALA A 148 45.19 11.66 32.92
C ALA A 148 43.87 12.28 32.44
N GLY A 149 43.84 13.60 32.21
CA GLY A 149 42.71 14.32 31.63
C GLY A 149 42.38 13.86 30.22
N ALA A 150 43.40 13.68 29.35
CA ALA A 150 43.21 13.17 28.00
C ALA A 150 42.64 11.75 27.98
N ARG A 151 43.17 10.84 28.81
CA ARG A 151 42.65 9.47 28.96
C ARG A 151 41.24 9.43 29.52
N ALA A 152 40.90 10.32 30.47
CA ALA A 152 39.55 10.43 31.00
C ALA A 152 38.56 10.92 29.92
N ALA A 153 38.95 11.90 29.11
CA ALA A 153 38.14 12.39 27.99
C ALA A 153 37.89 11.28 26.94
N GLU A 154 38.94 10.55 26.54
CA GLU A 154 38.82 9.42 25.62
C GLU A 154 37.90 8.31 26.17
N ALA A 155 38.02 7.99 27.47
CA ALA A 155 37.16 7.01 28.12
C ALA A 155 35.70 7.45 28.24
N VAL A 156 35.42 8.76 28.24
CA VAL A 156 34.05 9.29 28.16
C VAL A 156 33.53 9.18 26.74
N GLU A 157 34.30 9.59 25.73
CA GLU A 157 33.92 9.47 24.32
C GLU A 157 33.58 8.02 23.96
N LEU A 158 34.46 7.06 24.26
CA LEU A 158 34.23 5.63 24.04
C LEU A 158 32.96 5.11 24.72
N ARG A 159 32.66 5.57 25.94
CA ARG A 159 31.41 5.21 26.64
C ARG A 159 30.19 5.76 25.93
N THR A 160 30.22 7.03 25.51
CA THR A 160 29.09 7.63 24.78
C THR A 160 28.88 6.95 23.43
N GLU A 161 29.94 6.58 22.71
CA GLU A 161 29.85 5.83 21.47
C GLU A 161 29.27 4.43 21.67
N ALA A 162 29.69 3.72 22.73
CA ALA A 162 29.15 2.41 23.10
C ALA A 162 27.66 2.50 23.46
N GLU A 163 27.23 3.54 24.18
CA GLU A 163 25.83 3.79 24.50
C GLU A 163 24.98 4.10 23.26
N ARG A 164 25.51 4.92 22.34
CA ARG A 164 24.88 5.19 21.03
C ARG A 164 24.78 3.92 20.19
N ALA A 165 25.83 3.09 20.16
CA ALA A 165 25.82 1.81 19.46
C ALA A 165 24.79 0.85 20.07
N ARG A 166 24.73 0.73 21.39
CA ARG A 166 23.74 -0.08 22.10
C ARG A 166 22.31 0.38 21.81
N THR A 167 22.08 1.69 21.77
CA THR A 167 20.76 2.26 21.44
C THR A 167 20.36 1.95 20.00
N ARG A 168 21.28 2.12 19.04
CA ARG A 168 21.06 1.75 17.63
C ARG A 168 20.77 0.25 17.48
N ALA A 169 21.51 -0.62 18.18
CA ALA A 169 21.28 -2.05 18.15
C ALA A 169 19.89 -2.44 18.68
N LYS A 170 19.45 -1.82 19.80
CA LYS A 170 18.09 -2.03 20.34
C LYS A 170 17.01 -1.57 19.36
N GLN A 171 17.19 -0.42 18.72
CA GLN A 171 16.25 0.11 17.73
C GLN A 171 16.17 -0.79 16.49
N ALA A 172 17.31 -1.29 16.01
CA ALA A 172 17.38 -2.24 14.90
C ALA A 172 16.70 -3.57 15.23
N ALA A 173 16.95 -4.12 16.43
CA ALA A 173 16.29 -5.34 16.89
C ALA A 173 14.76 -5.17 16.97
N ALA A 174 14.29 -4.08 17.57
CA ALA A 174 12.85 -3.79 17.64
C ALA A 174 12.23 -3.55 16.26
N ALA A 175 12.97 -2.98 15.31
CA ALA A 175 12.51 -2.84 13.92
C ALA A 175 12.41 -4.18 13.20
N ALA A 176 13.40 -5.06 13.40
CA ALA A 176 13.40 -6.42 12.85
C ALA A 176 12.22 -7.25 13.40
N GLU A 177 11.98 -7.19 14.72
CA GLU A 177 10.84 -7.87 15.37
C GLU A 177 9.50 -7.37 14.81
N ARG A 178 9.33 -6.05 14.64
CA ARG A 178 8.11 -5.50 14.02
C ARG A 178 7.93 -5.98 12.58
N GLU A 179 9.00 -6.08 11.80
CA GLU A 179 8.88 -6.59 10.43
C GLU A 179 8.60 -8.09 10.39
N GLN A 180 9.19 -8.86 11.30
CA GLN A 180 8.86 -10.28 11.47
C GLN A 180 7.38 -10.47 11.81
N LEU A 181 6.85 -9.73 12.80
CA LEU A 181 5.43 -9.78 13.15
C LEU A 181 4.51 -9.37 11.99
N ARG A 182 4.94 -8.42 11.14
CA ARG A 182 4.20 -8.09 9.90
C ARG A 182 4.26 -9.22 8.89
N ALA A 183 5.41 -9.88 8.73
CA ALA A 183 5.56 -11.01 7.83
C ALA A 183 4.69 -12.21 8.27
N GLU A 184 4.70 -12.52 9.57
CA GLU A 184 3.83 -13.53 10.18
C GLU A 184 2.35 -13.15 10.06
N GLY A 185 2.00 -11.89 10.29
CA GLY A 185 0.64 -11.39 10.06
C GLY A 185 0.20 -11.52 8.59
N ARG A 186 1.11 -11.30 7.64
CA ARG A 186 0.85 -11.53 6.20
C ARG A 186 0.68 -13.02 5.89
N SER A 187 1.45 -13.92 6.49
CA SER A 187 1.30 -15.36 6.24
C SER A 187 -0.03 -15.89 6.80
N VAL A 188 -0.39 -15.53 8.03
CA VAL A 188 -1.70 -15.90 8.62
C VAL A 188 -2.85 -15.35 7.76
N ALA A 189 -2.76 -14.11 7.29
CA ALA A 189 -3.79 -13.54 6.42
C ALA A 189 -3.89 -14.25 5.06
N LEU A 190 -2.80 -14.80 4.53
CA LEU A 190 -2.80 -15.61 3.31
C LEU A 190 -3.40 -16.99 3.55
N GLU A 191 -3.05 -17.64 4.67
CA GLU A 191 -3.64 -18.91 5.09
C GLU A 191 -5.16 -18.78 5.29
N ASP A 192 -5.62 -17.76 6.00
CA ASP A 192 -7.05 -17.47 6.16
C ASP A 192 -7.78 -17.24 4.83
N ARG A 193 -7.10 -16.60 3.86
CA ARG A 193 -7.67 -16.42 2.51
C ARG A 193 -7.71 -17.72 1.72
N ALA A 194 -6.71 -18.59 1.89
CA ALA A 194 -6.69 -19.90 1.25
C ALA A 194 -7.82 -20.79 1.79
N VAL A 195 -7.99 -20.87 3.11
CA VAL A 195 -9.09 -21.63 3.75
C VAL A 195 -10.44 -21.12 3.26
N ARG A 196 -10.68 -19.80 3.28
CA ARG A 196 -11.94 -19.23 2.75
C ARG A 196 -12.16 -19.54 1.26
N ALA A 197 -11.09 -19.59 0.46
CA ALA A 197 -11.20 -19.93 -0.95
C ALA A 197 -11.54 -21.41 -1.15
N GLU A 198 -10.98 -22.31 -0.32
CA GLU A 198 -11.32 -23.74 -0.29
C GLU A 198 -12.78 -23.95 0.12
N ASP A 199 -13.25 -23.30 1.19
CA ASP A 199 -14.65 -23.37 1.64
C ASP A 199 -15.62 -22.92 0.53
N LEU A 200 -15.29 -21.83 -0.17
CA LEU A 200 -16.08 -21.34 -1.31
C LEU A 200 -16.06 -22.31 -2.49
N ALA A 201 -14.91 -22.94 -2.76
CA ALA A 201 -14.78 -23.93 -3.83
C ALA A 201 -15.58 -25.21 -3.51
N GLU A 202 -15.56 -25.67 -2.26
CA GLU A 202 -16.35 -26.81 -1.80
C GLU A 202 -17.85 -26.52 -1.89
N ALA A 203 -18.29 -25.35 -1.42
CA ALA A 203 -19.69 -24.92 -1.55
C ALA A 203 -20.15 -24.84 -3.01
N ALA A 204 -19.32 -24.28 -3.91
CA ALA A 204 -19.62 -24.23 -5.33
C ALA A 204 -19.66 -25.63 -5.98
N ALA A 205 -18.77 -26.54 -5.58
CA ALA A 205 -18.77 -27.93 -6.05
C ALA A 205 -20.04 -28.67 -5.60
N ALA A 206 -20.45 -28.50 -4.33
CA ALA A 206 -21.68 -29.05 -3.79
C ALA A 206 -22.92 -28.53 -4.53
N GLN A 207 -23.01 -27.22 -4.77
CA GLN A 207 -24.11 -26.64 -5.55
C GLN A 207 -24.14 -27.16 -6.99
N THR A 208 -22.98 -27.33 -7.61
CA THR A 208 -22.89 -27.89 -8.97
C THR A 208 -23.32 -29.36 -9.00
N ALA A 209 -22.97 -30.15 -7.99
CA ALA A 209 -23.43 -31.53 -7.86
C ALA A 209 -24.96 -31.59 -7.71
N GLN A 210 -25.54 -30.77 -6.83
CA GLN A 210 -26.99 -30.67 -6.66
C GLN A 210 -27.71 -30.31 -7.97
N LEU A 211 -27.22 -29.30 -8.70
CA LEU A 211 -27.82 -28.91 -9.98
C LEU A 211 -27.71 -30.01 -11.04
N ARG A 212 -26.64 -30.81 -11.03
CA ARG A 212 -26.50 -31.97 -11.93
C ARG A 212 -27.52 -33.06 -11.59
N ASP A 213 -27.74 -33.33 -10.30
CA ASP A 213 -28.70 -34.33 -9.84
C ASP A 213 -30.14 -33.88 -10.15
N GLU A 214 -30.48 -32.61 -9.91
CA GLU A 214 -31.76 -32.02 -10.30
C GLU A 214 -32.00 -32.09 -11.81
N LEU A 215 -30.99 -31.75 -12.62
CA LEU A 215 -31.07 -31.85 -14.08
C LEU A 215 -31.26 -33.31 -14.54
N ALA A 216 -30.57 -34.26 -13.92
CA ALA A 216 -30.73 -35.68 -14.21
C ALA A 216 -32.14 -36.18 -13.87
N ALA A 217 -32.68 -35.78 -12.72
CA ALA A 217 -34.04 -36.10 -12.30
C ALA A 217 -35.11 -35.50 -13.23
N LEU A 218 -34.93 -34.23 -13.63
CA LEU A 218 -35.82 -33.57 -14.60
C LEU A 218 -35.77 -34.25 -15.97
N ARG A 219 -34.58 -34.63 -16.45
CA ARG A 219 -34.43 -35.39 -17.70
C ARG A 219 -35.12 -36.75 -17.63
N ALA A 220 -34.96 -37.49 -16.53
CA ALA A 220 -35.65 -38.75 -16.32
C ALA A 220 -37.18 -38.58 -16.26
N THR A 221 -37.65 -37.48 -15.68
CA THR A 221 -39.09 -37.15 -15.65
C THR A 221 -39.61 -36.83 -17.06
N LEU A 222 -38.87 -36.05 -17.85
CA LEU A 222 -39.23 -35.74 -19.24
C LEU A 222 -39.29 -37.02 -20.09
N THR A 223 -38.28 -37.88 -20.03
CA THR A 223 -38.29 -39.14 -20.78
C THR A 223 -39.44 -40.05 -20.35
N ALA A 224 -39.75 -40.13 -19.05
CA ALA A 224 -40.91 -40.86 -18.56
C ALA A 224 -42.22 -40.29 -19.14
N ARG A 225 -42.39 -38.96 -19.16
CA ARG A 225 -43.58 -38.31 -19.73
C ARG A 225 -43.71 -38.49 -21.23
N ASP A 226 -42.60 -38.46 -21.97
CA ASP A 226 -42.60 -38.74 -23.40
C ASP A 226 -43.03 -40.19 -23.68
N THR A 227 -42.52 -41.17 -22.91
CA THR A 227 -42.93 -42.57 -23.06
C THR A 227 -44.40 -42.81 -22.70
N GLU A 228 -44.91 -42.11 -21.68
CA GLU A 228 -46.33 -42.15 -21.31
C GLU A 228 -47.20 -41.57 -22.43
N LEU A 229 -46.82 -40.41 -22.97
CA LEU A 229 -47.53 -39.73 -24.05
C LEU A 229 -47.51 -40.51 -25.35
N ASP A 230 -46.40 -41.17 -25.70
CA ASP A 230 -46.33 -42.08 -26.85
C ASP A 230 -47.21 -43.32 -26.65
N THR A 231 -47.27 -43.84 -25.42
CA THR A 231 -48.17 -44.96 -25.08
C THR A 231 -49.64 -44.54 -25.22
N GLU A 232 -50.02 -43.36 -24.72
CA GLU A 232 -51.38 -42.83 -24.88
C GLU A 232 -51.73 -42.55 -26.35
N ARG A 233 -50.80 -41.96 -27.12
CA ARG A 233 -50.98 -41.78 -28.58
C ARG A 233 -51.19 -43.10 -29.30
N ARG A 234 -50.45 -44.14 -28.92
CA ARG A 234 -50.62 -45.48 -29.49
C ARG A 234 -51.99 -46.06 -29.14
N ARG A 235 -52.39 -46.01 -27.86
CA ARG A 235 -53.73 -46.44 -27.41
C ARG A 235 -54.85 -45.72 -28.16
N ALA A 236 -54.74 -44.40 -28.32
CA ALA A 236 -55.72 -43.60 -29.05
C ALA A 236 -55.79 -43.98 -30.54
N ARG A 237 -54.65 -44.25 -31.19
CA ARG A 237 -54.61 -44.72 -32.59
C ARG A 237 -55.25 -46.10 -32.73
N GLU A 238 -54.93 -47.03 -31.84
CA GLU A 238 -55.50 -48.38 -31.82
C GLU A 238 -57.03 -48.33 -31.62
N ALA A 239 -57.51 -47.52 -30.67
CA ALA A 239 -58.95 -47.32 -30.44
C ALA A 239 -59.63 -46.67 -31.65
N ALA A 240 -59.01 -45.66 -32.27
CA ALA A 240 -59.55 -45.01 -33.47
C ALA A 240 -59.59 -45.94 -34.68
N GLU A 241 -58.63 -46.85 -34.83
CA GLU A 241 -58.65 -47.89 -35.86
C GLU A 241 -59.77 -48.91 -35.58
N ALA A 242 -59.89 -49.38 -34.34
CA ALA A 242 -60.96 -50.30 -33.93
C ALA A 242 -62.36 -49.72 -34.17
N HIS A 243 -62.58 -48.44 -33.86
CA HIS A 243 -63.85 -47.78 -34.17
C HIS A 243 -64.08 -47.62 -35.68
N ARG A 244 -63.03 -47.35 -36.47
CA ARG A 244 -63.16 -47.28 -37.93
C ARG A 244 -63.50 -48.64 -38.54
N THR A 245 -62.90 -49.72 -38.06
CA THR A 245 -63.23 -51.08 -38.52
C THR A 245 -64.63 -51.50 -38.10
N GLU A 246 -65.06 -51.18 -36.87
CA GLU A 246 -66.44 -51.42 -36.42
C GLU A 246 -67.46 -50.67 -37.28
N LEU A 247 -67.24 -49.38 -37.54
CA LEU A 247 -68.12 -48.59 -38.40
C LEU A 247 -68.16 -49.13 -39.84
N ALA A 248 -67.03 -49.59 -40.38
CA ALA A 248 -66.99 -50.23 -41.69
C ALA A 248 -67.80 -51.53 -41.71
N ALA A 249 -67.66 -52.38 -40.68
CA ALA A 249 -68.43 -53.62 -40.55
C ALA A 249 -69.94 -53.33 -40.45
N ARG A 250 -70.35 -52.34 -39.64
CA ARG A 250 -71.76 -51.91 -39.53
C ARG A 250 -72.32 -51.38 -40.85
N ARG A 251 -71.52 -50.65 -41.62
CA ARG A 251 -71.93 -50.21 -42.97
C ARG A 251 -72.15 -51.40 -43.90
N THR A 252 -71.22 -52.36 -43.92
CA THR A 252 -71.37 -53.57 -44.75
C THR A 252 -72.58 -54.41 -44.34
N GLU A 253 -72.87 -54.52 -43.05
CA GLU A 253 -74.05 -55.20 -42.51
C GLU A 253 -75.34 -54.50 -42.96
N LEU A 254 -75.41 -53.18 -42.81
CA LEU A 254 -76.55 -52.38 -43.24
C LEU A 254 -76.78 -52.45 -44.76
N ASP A 255 -75.71 -52.43 -45.57
CA ASP A 255 -75.82 -52.55 -47.02
C ASP A 255 -76.30 -53.96 -47.42
N ALA A 256 -75.86 -55.01 -46.73
CA ALA A 256 -76.37 -56.37 -46.92
C ALA A 256 -77.85 -56.49 -46.53
N GLU A 257 -78.27 -55.88 -45.41
CA GLU A 257 -79.69 -55.82 -45.02
C GLU A 257 -80.55 -55.08 -46.04
N ARG A 258 -80.08 -53.93 -46.53
CA ARG A 258 -80.74 -53.17 -47.60
C ARG A 258 -80.88 -53.99 -48.87
N GLN A 259 -79.84 -54.73 -49.25
CA GLN A 259 -79.87 -55.60 -50.41
C GLN A 259 -80.89 -56.72 -50.24
N ARG A 260 -80.89 -57.42 -49.10
CA ARG A 260 -81.91 -58.44 -48.77
C ARG A 260 -83.32 -57.86 -48.80
N ALA A 261 -83.53 -56.66 -48.25
CA ALA A 261 -84.83 -56.00 -48.27
C ALA A 261 -85.28 -55.63 -49.70
N ARG A 262 -84.35 -55.18 -50.56
CA ARG A 262 -84.63 -54.92 -51.98
C ARG A 262 -84.99 -56.20 -52.74
N GLU A 263 -84.23 -57.26 -52.54
CA GLU A 263 -84.50 -58.58 -53.14
C GLU A 263 -85.86 -59.11 -52.69
N ALA A 264 -86.15 -59.07 -51.38
CA ALA A 264 -87.47 -59.46 -50.86
C ALA A 264 -88.61 -58.61 -51.44
N ALA A 265 -88.41 -57.29 -51.62
CA ALA A 265 -89.40 -56.41 -52.23
C ALA A 265 -89.62 -56.70 -53.72
N VAL A 266 -88.58 -57.11 -54.45
CA VAL A 266 -88.70 -57.59 -55.85
C VAL A 266 -89.47 -58.90 -55.87
N THR A 267 -89.08 -59.89 -55.06
CA THR A 267 -89.79 -61.17 -54.97
C THR A 267 -91.27 -60.99 -54.63
N HIS A 268 -91.60 -60.18 -53.62
CA HIS A 268 -93.00 -59.89 -53.30
C HIS A 268 -93.76 -59.19 -54.43
N ARG A 269 -93.10 -58.33 -55.20
CA ARG A 269 -93.73 -57.71 -56.37
C ARG A 269 -94.01 -58.75 -57.44
N ASP A 270 -93.05 -59.63 -57.73
CA ASP A 270 -93.20 -60.69 -58.72
C ASP A 270 -94.28 -61.70 -58.31
N GLU A 271 -94.36 -62.04 -57.02
CA GLU A 271 -95.43 -62.87 -56.45
C GLU A 271 -96.80 -62.22 -56.61
N LEU A 272 -96.91 -60.92 -56.33
CA LEU A 272 -98.16 -60.15 -56.52
C LEU A 272 -98.54 -60.06 -58.00
N ASP A 273 -97.59 -59.79 -58.89
CA ASP A 273 -97.83 -59.72 -60.33
C ASP A 273 -98.27 -61.08 -60.89
N THR A 274 -97.65 -62.17 -60.42
CA THR A 274 -98.04 -63.55 -60.76
C THR A 274 -99.45 -63.86 -60.23
N ALA A 275 -99.75 -63.52 -58.98
CA ALA A 275 -101.07 -63.71 -58.41
C ALA A 275 -102.14 -62.91 -59.16
N LEU A 276 -101.85 -61.66 -59.54
CA LEU A 276 -102.74 -60.83 -60.36
C LEU A 276 -102.92 -61.40 -61.76
N ALA A 277 -101.87 -61.93 -62.39
CA ALA A 277 -101.97 -62.60 -63.68
C ALA A 277 -102.86 -63.85 -63.59
N GLY A 278 -102.65 -64.70 -62.56
CA GLY A 278 -103.50 -65.87 -62.29
C GLY A 278 -104.96 -65.49 -62.04
N LEU A 279 -105.24 -64.45 -61.26
CA LEU A 279 -106.60 -63.93 -61.05
C LEU A 279 -107.23 -63.40 -62.35
N ARG A 280 -106.45 -62.72 -63.20
CA ARG A 280 -106.93 -62.25 -64.51
C ARG A 280 -107.27 -63.40 -65.45
N GLU A 281 -106.43 -64.44 -65.49
CA GLU A 281 -106.65 -65.64 -66.29
C GLU A 281 -107.86 -66.43 -65.78
N GLU A 282 -107.98 -66.63 -64.47
CA GLU A 282 -109.16 -67.25 -63.86
C GLU A 282 -110.43 -66.45 -64.17
N HIS A 283 -110.38 -65.13 -64.06
CA HIS A 283 -111.51 -64.27 -64.42
C HIS A 283 -111.86 -64.36 -65.90
N ALA A 284 -110.87 -64.37 -66.80
CA ALA A 284 -111.07 -64.54 -68.24
C ALA A 284 -111.70 -65.90 -68.55
N SER A 285 -111.19 -66.99 -67.96
CA SER A 285 -111.73 -68.34 -68.09
C SER A 285 -113.16 -68.43 -67.58
N ARG A 286 -113.48 -67.82 -66.43
CA ARG A 286 -114.85 -67.72 -65.92
C ARG A 286 -115.76 -66.93 -66.87
N LEU A 287 -115.29 -65.83 -67.45
CA LEU A 287 -116.06 -65.06 -68.43
C LEU A 287 -116.32 -65.87 -69.70
N ASP A 288 -115.33 -66.60 -70.20
CA ASP A 288 -115.48 -67.45 -71.39
C ASP A 288 -116.40 -68.65 -71.12
N ALA A 289 -116.35 -69.25 -69.92
CA ALA A 289 -117.30 -70.27 -69.49
C ALA A 289 -118.74 -69.72 -69.43
N VAL A 290 -118.93 -68.51 -68.88
CA VAL A 290 -120.24 -67.83 -68.85
C VAL A 290 -120.72 -67.52 -70.28
N ARG A 291 -119.83 -67.07 -71.18
CA ARG A 291 -120.15 -66.82 -72.59
C ARG A 291 -120.52 -68.10 -73.33
N ALA A 292 -119.79 -69.19 -73.11
CA ALA A 292 -120.08 -70.50 -73.69
C ALA A 292 -121.44 -71.03 -73.20
N ALA A 293 -121.69 -70.98 -71.89
CA ALA A 293 -122.99 -71.36 -71.33
C ALA A 293 -124.15 -70.51 -71.88
N ALA A 294 -123.93 -69.20 -72.04
CA ALA A 294 -124.91 -68.31 -72.66
C ALA A 294 -125.11 -68.62 -74.16
N ALA A 295 -124.07 -69.00 -74.89
CA ALA A 295 -124.17 -69.42 -76.29
C ALA A 295 -124.94 -70.75 -76.42
N GLU A 296 -124.65 -71.73 -75.58
CA GLU A 296 -125.40 -72.99 -75.51
C GLU A 296 -126.87 -72.76 -75.17
N GLU A 297 -127.18 -71.86 -74.24
CA GLU A 297 -128.57 -71.51 -73.91
C GLU A 297 -129.28 -70.84 -75.11
N ARG A 298 -128.57 -69.95 -75.84
CA ARG A 298 -129.09 -69.35 -77.08
C ARG A 298 -129.34 -70.42 -78.14
N ASP A 299 -128.42 -71.36 -78.34
CA ASP A 299 -128.56 -72.43 -79.32
C ASP A 299 -129.69 -73.40 -78.95
N ARG A 300 -129.83 -73.75 -77.65
CA ARG A 300 -130.96 -74.53 -77.13
C ARG A 300 -132.28 -73.80 -77.34
N THR A 301 -132.32 -72.50 -77.09
CA THR A 301 -133.51 -71.67 -77.32
C THR A 301 -133.84 -71.57 -78.81
N ALA A 302 -132.84 -71.36 -79.68
CA ALA A 302 -133.01 -71.33 -81.12
C ALA A 302 -133.42 -72.70 -81.71
N ALA A 303 -132.93 -73.80 -81.14
CA ALA A 303 -133.37 -75.15 -81.50
C ALA A 303 -134.83 -75.37 -81.11
N ARG A 304 -135.23 -75.01 -79.89
CA ARG A 304 -136.64 -75.06 -79.46
C ARG A 304 -137.54 -74.22 -80.37
N HIS A 305 -137.13 -72.99 -80.69
CA HIS A 305 -137.88 -72.13 -81.61
C HIS A 305 -137.96 -72.73 -83.02
N ARG A 306 -136.91 -73.38 -83.53
CA ARG A 306 -136.95 -74.08 -84.82
C ARG A 306 -137.91 -75.26 -84.80
N THR A 307 -137.83 -76.12 -83.78
CA THR A 307 -138.77 -77.23 -83.59
C THR A 307 -140.21 -76.73 -83.49
N GLU A 308 -140.44 -75.62 -82.79
CA GLU A 308 -141.77 -75.03 -82.68
C GLU A 308 -142.25 -74.40 -83.99
N GLN A 309 -141.37 -73.76 -84.76
CA GLN A 309 -141.67 -73.29 -86.11
C GLN A 309 -142.01 -74.44 -87.06
N ASP A 310 -141.26 -75.54 -87.00
CA ASP A 310 -141.51 -76.73 -87.84
C ASP A 310 -142.82 -77.40 -87.45
N ARG A 311 -143.13 -77.52 -86.14
CA ARG A 311 -144.44 -77.97 -85.67
C ARG A 311 -145.58 -77.08 -86.17
N LEU A 312 -145.44 -75.76 -86.07
CA LEU A 312 -146.44 -74.82 -86.56
C LEU A 312 -146.60 -74.89 -88.08
N ARG A 313 -145.51 -75.12 -88.83
CA ARG A 313 -145.56 -75.36 -90.28
C ARG A 313 -146.30 -76.66 -90.62
N GLU A 314 -146.03 -77.74 -89.90
CA GLU A 314 -146.74 -79.01 -90.04
C GLU A 314 -148.22 -78.88 -89.70
N GLU A 315 -148.56 -78.18 -88.60
CA GLU A 315 -149.94 -77.88 -88.22
C GLU A 315 -150.66 -77.04 -89.27
N HIS A 316 -149.99 -76.05 -89.85
CA HIS A 316 -150.51 -75.22 -90.93
C HIS A 316 -150.68 -76.03 -92.23
N ALA A 317 -149.72 -76.89 -92.58
CA ALA A 317 -149.83 -77.81 -93.72
C ALA A 317 -151.00 -78.78 -93.54
N ALA A 318 -151.15 -79.38 -92.36
CA ALA A 318 -152.29 -80.22 -92.02
C ALA A 318 -153.63 -79.44 -92.04
N ALA A 319 -153.63 -78.15 -91.68
CA ALA A 319 -154.80 -77.29 -91.82
C ALA A 319 -155.15 -77.02 -93.29
N ILE A 320 -154.15 -76.78 -94.15
CA ILE A 320 -154.33 -76.67 -95.61
C ILE A 320 -154.89 -77.99 -96.17
N ASP A 321 -154.31 -79.13 -95.81
CA ASP A 321 -154.77 -80.44 -96.29
C ASP A 321 -156.19 -80.75 -95.84
N ARG A 322 -156.57 -80.40 -94.59
CA ARG A 322 -157.95 -80.49 -94.12
C ARG A 322 -158.89 -79.61 -94.92
N ARG A 323 -158.49 -78.37 -95.22
CA ARG A 323 -159.26 -77.42 -96.04
C ARG A 323 -159.41 -77.92 -97.47
N ALA A 324 -158.36 -78.48 -98.05
CA ALA A 324 -158.36 -79.09 -99.37
C ALA A 324 -159.25 -80.34 -99.43
N ALA A 325 -159.24 -81.16 -98.38
CA ALA A 325 -160.13 -82.31 -98.25
C ALA A 325 -161.60 -81.91 -98.06
N GLU A 326 -161.89 -80.82 -97.34
CA GLU A 326 -163.24 -80.22 -97.26
C GLU A 326 -163.69 -79.74 -98.64
N HIS A 327 -162.87 -78.97 -99.36
CA HIS A 327 -163.18 -78.53 -100.72
C HIS A 327 -163.32 -79.69 -101.71
N ALA A 328 -162.53 -80.76 -101.57
CA ALA A 328 -162.67 -81.97 -102.39
C ALA A 328 -164.00 -82.70 -102.11
N ARG A 329 -164.46 -82.71 -100.85
CA ARG A 329 -165.78 -83.26 -100.49
C ARG A 329 -166.92 -82.38 -101.02
N GLU A 330 -166.79 -81.06 -100.92
CA GLU A 330 -167.75 -80.10 -101.50
C GLU A 330 -167.81 -80.25 -103.03
N ALA A 331 -166.67 -80.41 -103.70
CA ALA A 331 -166.60 -80.64 -105.13
C ALA A 331 -167.22 -81.99 -105.53
N ALA A 332 -166.97 -83.06 -104.78
CA ALA A 332 -167.58 -84.38 -105.02
C ALA A 332 -169.09 -84.40 -104.77
N ASP A 333 -169.58 -83.62 -103.81
CA ASP A 333 -171.02 -83.45 -103.55
C ASP A 333 -171.71 -82.67 -104.68
N LEU A 334 -171.08 -81.58 -105.15
CA LEU A 334 -171.52 -80.85 -106.34
C LEU A 334 -171.52 -81.73 -107.60
N HIS A 335 -170.49 -82.57 -107.79
CA HIS A 335 -170.42 -83.50 -108.92
C HIS A 335 -171.52 -84.58 -108.87
N ARG A 336 -171.85 -85.10 -107.68
CA ARG A 336 -172.98 -86.03 -107.52
C ARG A 336 -174.33 -85.35 -107.79
N ARG A 337 -174.50 -84.09 -107.40
CA ARG A 337 -175.72 -83.31 -107.69
C ARG A 337 -175.85 -83.01 -109.20
N LEU A 338 -174.73 -82.77 -109.89
CA LEU A 338 -174.67 -82.62 -111.35
C LEU A 338 -175.01 -83.93 -112.08
N GLY A 339 -174.40 -85.05 -111.67
CA GLY A 339 -174.68 -86.37 -112.25
C GLY A 339 -176.12 -86.84 -112.00
N ALA A 340 -176.72 -86.50 -110.86
CA ALA A 340 -178.12 -86.78 -110.59
C ALA A 340 -179.08 -85.97 -111.49
N ALA A 341 -178.73 -84.73 -111.83
CA ALA A 341 -179.49 -83.90 -112.77
C ALA A 341 -179.32 -84.37 -114.23
N GLU A 342 -178.16 -84.89 -114.61
CA GLU A 342 -177.92 -85.49 -115.93
C GLU A 342 -178.72 -86.81 -116.12
N HIS A 343 -178.80 -87.64 -115.08
CA HIS A 343 -179.65 -88.84 -115.05
C HIS A 343 -181.17 -88.54 -115.03
N GLU A 344 -181.57 -87.30 -114.80
CA GLU A 344 -182.96 -86.84 -114.91
C GLU A 344 -183.25 -86.26 -116.31
N LEU A 345 -182.27 -85.63 -116.94
CA LEU A 345 -182.33 -85.15 -118.34
C LEU A 345 -182.30 -86.30 -119.37
N GLU A 346 -181.52 -87.36 -119.15
CA GLU A 346 -181.52 -88.55 -120.02
C GLU A 346 -182.83 -89.36 -119.92
N ARG A 347 -183.42 -89.44 -118.73
CA ARG A 347 -184.76 -90.04 -118.54
C ARG A 347 -185.87 -89.26 -119.23
N LEU A 348 -185.72 -87.94 -119.37
CA LEU A 348 -186.66 -87.07 -120.10
C LEU A 348 -186.44 -87.09 -121.62
N ARG A 349 -185.21 -87.37 -122.09
CA ARG A 349 -184.89 -87.50 -123.54
C ARG A 349 -185.34 -88.83 -124.16
N ALA A 350 -185.31 -89.93 -123.42
CA ALA A 350 -185.77 -91.22 -123.94
C ALA A 350 -187.31 -91.36 -124.01
N ALA A 351 -188.06 -90.46 -123.37
CA ALA A 351 -189.52 -90.47 -123.36
C ALA A 351 -190.16 -89.59 -124.48
N ALA A 352 -189.36 -88.92 -125.31
CA ALA A 352 -189.85 -87.89 -126.22
C ALA A 352 -189.13 -87.84 -127.59
N ASP A 353 -189.05 -88.99 -128.30
CA ASP A 353 -188.93 -88.95 -129.77
C ASP A 353 -189.68 -90.12 -130.45
N PRO A 354 -190.68 -89.83 -131.32
CA PRO A 354 -191.44 -90.80 -132.09
C PRO A 354 -191.01 -90.81 -133.59
N GLY A 355 -190.41 -91.91 -134.06
CA GLY A 355 -190.45 -92.31 -135.48
C GLY A 355 -189.16 -92.13 -136.34
N GLU A 356 -189.00 -93.14 -137.22
CA GLU A 356 -188.06 -93.35 -138.35
C GLU A 356 -186.60 -93.75 -138.05
N GLY A 357 -186.31 -95.03 -138.27
CA GLY A 357 -184.98 -95.65 -138.29
C GLY A 357 -184.93 -97.03 -137.65
#